data_AF-A0A2G9SHP4-F1
#
_entry.id   AF-A0A2G9SHP4-F1
#
_cell.length_a   1.000
_cell.length_b   1.000
_cell.length_c   1.000
_cell.angle_alpha   90.00
_cell.angle_beta   90.00
_cell.angle_gamma   90.00
#
_symmetry.space_group_name_H-M   'P 1'
#
loop_
_entity.id
_entity.type
_entity.pdbx_description
1 polymer ?
#
loop_
_entity_poly.entity_id
_entity_poly.type
_entity_poly.pdbx_seq_one_letter_code
_entity_poly.pdbx_strand_id
1 'polypeptide(L)'
;GFFRRTIQKNLHPSYSCKYDGCCIIDKITRNQCQLCRFKKCIAVGMAMDLVLDDSKRVAKRKLIEENRERRRKEEMIKTLQQRPEPSSEEWELIRIVTEAHRSTNAQGSHWKQRRKFLVRHNTQNN
;
A
#
# COMPACT_ATOMS: atom_id res chain seq x y z
N GLY A 1 -17.09 6.46 8.75
CA GLY A 1 -18.12 7.25 9.44
C GLY A 1 -18.81 6.41 10.49
N PHE A 2 -19.60 7.05 11.35
CA PHE A 2 -20.41 6.40 12.39
C PHE A 2 -21.32 5.31 11.78
N PHE A 3 -22.25 5.70 10.90
CA PHE A 3 -23.21 4.80 10.25
C PHE A 3 -22.56 3.55 9.64
N ARG A 4 -21.53 3.75 8.79
CA ARG A 4 -20.78 2.64 8.19
C ARG A 4 -20.27 1.63 9.21
N ARG A 5 -19.66 2.08 10.32
CA ARG A 5 -19.14 1.15 11.34
C ARG A 5 -20.27 0.48 12.12
N THR A 6 -21.36 1.19 12.37
CA THR A 6 -22.54 0.64 13.03
C THR A 6 -23.13 -0.52 12.25
N ILE A 7 -23.27 -0.40 10.93
CA ILE A 7 -23.79 -1.46 10.07
C ILE A 7 -22.78 -2.61 9.94
N GLN A 8 -21.52 -2.32 9.62
CA GLN A 8 -20.51 -3.36 9.39
C GLN A 8 -20.22 -4.23 10.61
N LYS A 9 -20.34 -3.68 11.82
CA LYS A 9 -20.08 -4.39 13.07
C LYS A 9 -21.36 -4.78 13.80
N ASN A 10 -22.52 -4.62 13.16
CA ASN A 10 -23.83 -4.88 13.76
C ASN A 10 -24.00 -4.27 15.17
N LEU A 11 -23.64 -2.99 15.34
CA LEU A 11 -23.63 -2.32 16.65
C LEU A 11 -24.96 -1.66 17.01
N HIS A 12 -25.85 -1.47 16.04
CA HIS A 12 -27.13 -0.80 16.32
C HIS A 12 -28.00 -1.51 17.37
N PRO A 13 -28.03 -2.87 17.48
CA PRO A 13 -28.83 -3.53 18.51
C PRO A 13 -28.29 -3.30 19.92
N SER A 14 -26.99 -3.03 20.07
CA SER A 14 -26.37 -2.79 21.38
C SER A 14 -26.47 -1.32 21.84
N TYR A 15 -26.99 -0.42 21.01
CA TYR A 15 -27.11 0.98 21.38
C TYR A 15 -28.32 1.20 22.29
N SER A 16 -28.07 1.81 23.44
CA SER A 16 -29.11 2.27 24.37
C SER A 16 -29.06 3.80 24.52
N CYS A 17 -30.23 4.41 24.73
CA CYS A 17 -30.30 5.79 25.19
C CYS A 17 -30.30 5.80 26.71
N LYS A 18 -29.66 6.80 27.31
CA LYS A 18 -29.66 7.03 28.76
C LYS A 18 -30.86 7.88 29.22
N TYR A 19 -31.66 8.35 28.28
CA TYR A 19 -32.81 9.24 28.44
C TYR A 19 -33.98 8.67 27.61
N ASP A 20 -34.91 9.51 27.16
CA ASP A 20 -36.17 9.11 26.51
C ASP A 20 -36.05 8.73 25.02
N GLY A 21 -34.84 8.54 24.50
CA GLY A 21 -34.65 8.20 23.09
C GLY A 21 -34.91 9.35 22.10
N CYS A 22 -35.02 10.58 22.59
CA CYS A 22 -35.32 11.80 21.82
C CYS A 22 -34.18 12.84 21.88
N CYS A 23 -32.92 12.41 22.08
CA CYS A 23 -31.79 13.34 22.16
C CYS A 23 -31.65 14.19 20.89
N ILE A 24 -31.37 15.48 21.06
CA ILE A 24 -31.03 16.39 19.98
C ILE A 24 -29.68 15.96 19.37
N ILE A 25 -29.60 15.89 18.03
CA ILE A 25 -28.40 15.47 17.30
C ILE A 25 -27.93 16.61 16.40
N ASP A 26 -26.88 17.31 16.85
CA ASP A 26 -26.20 18.38 16.11
C ASP A 26 -24.68 18.15 16.04
N LYS A 27 -23.90 19.13 15.55
CA LYS A 27 -22.43 19.00 15.39
C LYS A 27 -21.70 18.74 16.71
N ILE A 28 -22.22 19.26 17.82
CA ILE A 28 -21.65 19.22 19.17
C ILE A 28 -22.16 17.98 19.90
N THR A 29 -23.47 17.73 19.88
CA THR A 29 -24.14 16.71 20.71
C THR A 29 -24.20 15.32 20.09
N ARG A 30 -23.93 15.16 18.79
CA ARG A 30 -24.03 13.87 18.06
C ARG A 30 -23.26 12.68 18.66
N ASN A 31 -22.28 12.91 19.52
CA ASN A 31 -21.52 11.82 20.15
C ASN A 31 -22.08 11.40 21.52
N GLN A 32 -23.03 12.14 22.09
CA GLN A 32 -23.57 11.90 23.44
C GLN A 32 -24.52 10.69 23.48
N CYS A 33 -25.25 10.42 22.39
CA CYS A 33 -26.15 9.27 22.31
C CYS A 33 -26.06 8.55 20.96
N GLN A 34 -25.54 7.33 20.99
CA GLN A 34 -25.37 6.49 19.79
C GLN A 34 -26.72 6.02 19.23
N LEU A 35 -27.68 5.66 20.10
CA LEU A 35 -29.02 5.22 19.68
C LEU A 35 -29.75 6.31 18.91
N CYS A 36 -29.90 7.51 19.49
CA CYS A 36 -30.61 8.62 18.86
C CYS A 36 -29.91 9.09 17.58
N ARG A 37 -28.57 9.07 17.55
CA ARG A 37 -27.83 9.37 16.32
C ARG A 37 -28.11 8.35 15.22
N PHE A 38 -28.12 7.06 15.55
CA PHE A 38 -28.43 6.01 14.57
C PHE A 38 -29.87 6.11 14.08
N LYS A 39 -30.84 6.30 14.99
CA LYS A 39 -32.24 6.57 14.63
C LYS A 39 -32.36 7.76 13.67
N LYS A 40 -31.65 8.87 13.94
CA LYS A 40 -31.62 10.03 13.04
C LYS A 40 -31.04 9.69 11.67
N CYS A 41 -29.96 8.90 11.59
CA CYS A 41 -29.40 8.44 10.31
C CYS A 41 -30.44 7.70 9.46
N ILE A 42 -31.21 6.78 10.07
CA ILE A 42 -32.28 6.05 9.39
C ILE A 42 -33.42 7.00 8.99
N ALA A 43 -33.84 7.89 9.90
CA ALA A 43 -34.91 8.85 9.63
C ALA A 43 -34.62 9.82 8.48
N VAL A 44 -33.34 10.13 8.21
CA VAL A 44 -32.94 10.95 7.05
C VAL A 44 -32.64 10.12 5.79
N GLY A 45 -32.93 8.83 5.79
CA GLY A 45 -32.84 7.96 4.61
C GLY A 45 -31.45 7.39 4.32
N MET A 46 -30.57 7.25 5.31
CA MET A 46 -29.29 6.54 5.08
C MET A 46 -29.54 5.06 4.80
N ALA A 47 -29.11 4.61 3.62
CA ALA A 47 -29.32 3.25 3.13
C ALA A 47 -28.31 2.25 3.72
N MET A 48 -28.81 1.23 4.43
CA MET A 48 -27.99 0.21 5.10
C MET A 48 -27.38 -0.78 4.12
N ASP A 49 -28.13 -1.15 3.08
CA ASP A 49 -27.78 -2.09 2.01
C ASP A 49 -26.62 -1.61 1.12
N LEU A 50 -26.42 -0.29 1.03
CA LEU A 50 -25.27 0.31 0.35
C LEU A 50 -23.97 0.20 1.17
N VAL A 51 -24.04 -0.21 2.44
CA VAL A 51 -22.85 -0.49 3.25
C VAL A 51 -22.37 -1.91 2.94
N LEU A 52 -21.21 -2.03 2.27
CA LEU A 52 -20.64 -3.32 1.91
C LEU A 52 -20.48 -4.24 3.12
N ASP A 53 -21.10 -5.41 3.00
CA ASP A 53 -20.85 -6.59 3.82
C ASP A 53 -19.38 -7.04 3.74
N ASP A 54 -19.02 -7.99 4.59
CA ASP A 54 -17.63 -8.47 4.69
C ASP A 54 -17.15 -9.13 3.40
N SER A 55 -17.99 -9.91 2.73
CA SER A 55 -17.64 -10.59 1.48
C SER A 55 -17.32 -9.58 0.37
N LYS A 56 -18.23 -8.64 0.10
CA LYS A 56 -18.04 -7.61 -0.93
C LYS A 56 -16.85 -6.69 -0.61
N ARG A 57 -16.59 -6.42 0.67
CA ARG A 57 -15.44 -5.61 1.09
C ARG A 57 -14.12 -6.33 0.83
N VAL A 58 -14.04 -7.62 1.14
CA VAL A 58 -12.86 -8.45 0.85
C VAL A 58 -12.66 -8.56 -0.66
N ALA A 59 -13.71 -8.85 -1.42
CA ALA A 59 -13.66 -8.91 -2.88
C ALA A 59 -13.15 -7.59 -3.50
N LYS A 60 -13.69 -6.46 -3.04
CA LYS A 60 -13.24 -5.12 -3.49
C LYS A 60 -11.76 -4.88 -3.17
N ARG A 61 -11.29 -5.28 -1.98
CA ARG A 61 -9.88 -5.14 -1.60
C ARG A 61 -8.97 -5.99 -2.49
N LYS A 62 -9.35 -7.24 -2.74
CA LYS A 62 -8.63 -8.15 -3.62
C LYS A 62 -8.52 -7.57 -5.04
N LEU A 63 -9.64 -7.12 -5.60
CA LEU A 63 -9.68 -6.49 -6.92
C LEU A 63 -8.79 -5.24 -7.01
N ILE A 64 -8.73 -4.42 -5.95
CA ILE A 64 -7.86 -3.24 -5.92
C ILE A 64 -6.39 -3.67 -5.94
N GLU A 65 -6.00 -4.69 -5.18
CA GLU A 65 -4.61 -5.14 -5.14
C GLU A 65 -4.19 -5.79 -6.45
N GLU A 66 -5.02 -6.67 -7.02
CA GLU A 66 -4.79 -7.28 -8.32
C GLU A 66 -4.63 -6.22 -9.43
N ASN A 67 -5.45 -5.17 -9.42
CA ASN A 67 -5.32 -4.06 -10.36
C ASN A 67 -4.03 -3.25 -10.17
N ARG A 68 -3.56 -3.09 -8.92
CA ARG A 68 -2.28 -2.43 -8.63
C ARG A 68 -1.11 -3.26 -9.12
N GLU A 69 -1.13 -4.56 -8.87
CA GLU A 69 -0.11 -5.49 -9.37
C GLU A 69 -0.06 -5.51 -10.89
N ARG A 70 -1.22 -5.56 -11.53
CA ARG A 70 -1.32 -5.50 -12.99
C ARG A 70 -0.70 -4.22 -13.55
N ARG A 71 -1.04 -3.04 -12.99
CA ARG A 71 -0.43 -1.76 -13.40
C ARG A 71 1.08 -1.74 -13.22
N ARG A 72 1.59 -2.25 -12.08
CA ARG A 72 3.05 -2.36 -11.84
C ARG A 72 3.73 -3.24 -12.89
N LYS A 73 3.12 -4.38 -13.24
CA LYS A 73 3.66 -5.28 -14.28
C LYS A 73 3.63 -4.62 -15.66
N GLU A 74 2.53 -3.96 -16.02
CA GLU A 74 2.40 -3.21 -17.28
C GLU A 74 3.44 -2.09 -17.39
N GLU A 75 3.67 -1.32 -16.31
CA GLU A 75 4.70 -0.28 -16.24
C GLU A 75 6.12 -0.87 -16.37
N MET A 76 6.40 -2.00 -15.72
CA MET A 76 7.68 -2.70 -15.84
C MET A 76 7.94 -3.16 -17.28
N ILE A 77 6.94 -3.79 -17.91
CA ILE A 77 7.03 -4.24 -19.31
C ILE A 77 7.25 -3.05 -20.24
N LYS A 78 6.49 -1.97 -20.06
CA LYS A 78 6.66 -0.74 -20.84
C LYS A 78 8.07 -0.17 -20.71
N THR A 79 8.62 -0.15 -19.50
CA THR A 79 9.99 0.32 -19.25
C THR A 79 11.02 -0.55 -19.97
N LEU A 80 10.83 -1.88 -19.98
CA LEU A 80 11.72 -2.79 -20.70
C LEU A 80 11.62 -2.62 -22.22
N GLN A 81 10.41 -2.43 -22.75
CA GLN A 81 10.19 -2.21 -24.19
C GLN A 81 10.73 -0.88 -24.69
N GLN A 82 10.78 0.14 -23.83
CA GLN A 82 11.35 1.45 -24.16
C GLN A 82 12.88 1.49 -24.04
N ARG A 83 13.52 0.40 -23.61
CA ARG A 83 14.99 0.34 -23.51
C ARG A 83 15.58 0.30 -24.92
N PRO A 84 16.42 1.28 -25.32
CA PRO A 84 17.06 1.24 -26.63
C PRO A 84 17.94 0.00 -26.73
N GLU A 85 17.94 -0.63 -27.91
CA GLU A 85 18.88 -1.71 -28.21
C GLU A 85 20.30 -1.14 -28.28
N PRO A 86 21.30 -1.78 -27.64
CA PRO A 86 22.68 -1.35 -27.76
C PRO A 86 23.13 -1.39 -29.22
N SER A 87 23.92 -0.40 -29.61
CA SER A 87 24.63 -0.39 -30.88
C SER A 87 25.66 -1.53 -30.94
N SER A 88 26.18 -1.82 -32.13
CA SER A 88 27.19 -2.87 -32.33
C SER A 88 28.45 -2.64 -31.48
N GLU A 89 28.88 -1.38 -31.31
CA GLU A 89 30.05 -1.03 -30.50
C GLU A 89 29.79 -1.23 -29.01
N GLU A 90 28.60 -0.85 -28.54
CA GLU A 90 28.18 -1.07 -27.15
C GLU A 90 28.05 -2.56 -26.83
N TRP A 91 27.53 -3.37 -27.76
CA TRP A 91 27.49 -4.83 -27.60
C TRP A 91 28.87 -5.45 -27.44
N GLU A 92 29.83 -4.97 -28.23
CA GLU A 92 31.20 -5.45 -28.16
C GLU A 92 31.86 -5.07 -26.83
N LEU A 93 31.66 -3.83 -26.37
CA LEU A 93 32.10 -3.38 -25.04
C LEU A 93 31.47 -4.24 -23.91
N ILE A 94 30.15 -4.48 -23.96
CA ILE A 94 29.44 -5.33 -23.00
C ILE A 94 30.06 -6.73 -22.98
N ARG A 95 30.34 -7.32 -24.15
CA ARG A 95 30.93 -8.66 -24.28
C ARG A 95 32.30 -8.72 -23.61
N ILE A 96 33.19 -7.78 -23.93
CA ILE A 96 34.56 -7.69 -23.39
C ILE A 96 34.53 -7.55 -21.86
N VAL A 97 33.74 -6.61 -21.34
CA VAL A 97 33.64 -6.36 -19.88
C VAL A 97 33.05 -7.58 -19.16
N THR A 98 32.03 -8.22 -19.73
CA THR A 98 31.42 -9.41 -19.12
C THR A 98 32.40 -10.59 -19.10
N GLU A 99 33.18 -10.76 -20.17
CA GLU A 99 34.21 -11.80 -20.25
C GLU A 99 35.34 -11.57 -19.25
N ALA A 100 35.85 -10.34 -19.15
CA ALA A 100 36.82 -9.95 -18.14
C ALA A 100 36.27 -10.15 -16.71
N HIS A 101 35.01 -9.79 -16.47
CA HIS A 101 34.36 -10.04 -15.19
C HIS A 101 34.29 -11.54 -14.89
N ARG A 102 33.93 -12.39 -15.86
CA ARG A 102 33.90 -13.84 -15.67
C ARG A 102 35.30 -14.40 -15.39
N SER A 103 36.32 -14.02 -16.15
CA SER A 103 37.67 -14.55 -15.95
C SER A 103 38.28 -14.13 -14.60
N THR A 104 37.88 -12.98 -14.06
CA THR A 104 38.39 -12.45 -12.79
C THR A 104 37.52 -12.77 -11.57
N ASN A 105 36.19 -12.92 -11.73
CA ASN A 105 35.25 -13.18 -10.63
C ASN A 105 34.67 -14.59 -10.60
N ALA A 106 34.85 -15.44 -11.62
CA ALA A 106 34.41 -16.84 -11.58
C ALA A 106 35.24 -17.72 -10.63
N GLN A 107 36.33 -17.21 -10.03
CA GLN A 107 37.17 -17.95 -9.07
C GLN A 107 36.62 -17.98 -7.62
N GLY A 108 35.29 -17.98 -7.45
CA GLY A 108 34.66 -18.17 -6.13
C GLY A 108 35.04 -17.15 -5.06
N SER A 109 34.78 -17.47 -3.79
CA SER A 109 34.81 -16.58 -2.61
C SER A 109 36.14 -15.87 -2.30
N HIS A 110 37.23 -16.13 -3.04
CA HIS A 110 38.55 -15.56 -2.79
C HIS A 110 38.63 -14.04 -3.05
N TRP A 111 37.87 -13.50 -4.02
CA TRP A 111 37.88 -12.06 -4.31
C TRP A 111 37.21 -11.20 -3.21
N LYS A 112 36.28 -11.77 -2.42
CA LYS A 112 35.60 -11.06 -1.32
C LYS A 112 36.54 -10.71 -0.16
N GLN A 113 37.65 -11.43 0.04
CA GLN A 113 38.61 -11.16 1.12
C GLN A 113 39.53 -9.97 0.86
N ARG A 114 39.64 -9.47 -0.39
CA ARG A 114 40.55 -8.38 -0.76
C ARG A 114 39.92 -6.99 -0.89
N ARG A 115 38.74 -6.75 -0.31
CA ARG A 115 38.29 -5.36 -0.02
C ARG A 115 39.01 -4.80 1.22
N LYS A 116 40.32 -4.55 1.09
CA LYS A 116 41.11 -3.64 1.94
C LYS A 116 41.36 -2.29 1.25
N PHE A 117 40.47 -1.87 0.36
CA PHE A 117 40.59 -0.57 -0.32
C PHE A 117 39.32 0.24 -0.12
N LEU A 118 39.18 0.74 1.10
CA LEU A 118 38.69 2.08 1.41
C LEU A 118 39.33 2.40 2.76
N VAL A 119 40.62 2.76 2.70
CA VAL A 119 41.28 3.40 3.85
C VAL A 119 40.48 4.66 4.11
N ARG A 120 39.80 4.74 5.25
CA ARG A 120 39.23 5.98 5.75
C ARG A 120 40.41 6.93 5.95
N HIS A 121 40.59 7.89 5.05
CA HIS A 121 41.46 9.02 5.35
C HIS A 121 40.85 9.79 6.52
N ASN A 122 41.52 9.66 7.65
CA ASN A 122 41.29 10.39 8.88
C ASN A 122 41.68 11.85 8.62
N THR A 123 40.71 12.76 8.54
CA THR A 123 40.96 14.19 8.63
C THR A 123 41.31 14.52 10.09
N GLN A 124 42.60 14.65 10.39
CA GLN A 124 43.05 15.30 11.62
C GLN A 124 43.19 16.81 11.39
N ASN A 125 42.52 17.54 12.28
CA ASN A 125 42.63 18.97 12.50
C ASN A 125 44.09 19.41 12.63
N ASN A 126 44.44 20.54 11.99
CA ASN A 126 45.01 21.69 12.69
C ASN A 126 44.72 22.96 11.88
#